data_AF-A0AAV7WIL2-F1
#
_entry.id   AF-A0AAV7WIL2-F1
#
_cell.length_a   1.000
_cell.length_b   1.000
_cell.length_c   1.000
_cell.angle_alpha   90.00
_cell.angle_beta   90.00
_cell.angle_gamma   90.00
#
_symmetry.space_group_name_H-M   'P 1'
#
loop_
_entity.id
_entity.type
_entity.pdbx_description
1 polymer ?
#
loop_
_entity_poly.entity_id
_entity_poly.type
_entity_poly.pdbx_seq_one_letter_code
_entity_poly.pdbx_strand_id
1 'polypeptide(L)'
;MRTPEGTDSGTQLFAHSGTMKKTCCAGGVQTLALLLALCAAARAQCDLEGTWINELNSNMTLSKAEGNGLFSGVYNTRVSLMNTTIITSPLVGYQQSLKEPTIGFTVNWKFSGSITSWVGQCFHTPQGDPFLVTTWLLRSQVGKVEDTWTSTRVGQDVFFRIM
;
A
#
# COMPACT_ATOMS: atom_id res chain seq x y z
N MET A 1 -77.81 49.95 -12.48
CA MET A 1 -77.79 49.29 -13.81
C MET A 1 -77.70 47.78 -13.56
N ARG A 2 -78.77 47.06 -13.93
CA ARG A 2 -78.96 45.60 -14.15
C ARG A 2 -78.20 44.54 -13.32
N THR A 3 -79.00 43.67 -12.68
CA THR A 3 -78.76 42.25 -12.29
C THR A 3 -78.79 41.31 -13.53
N PRO A 4 -78.69 39.95 -13.50
CA PRO A 4 -78.65 38.96 -12.38
C PRO A 4 -77.69 37.73 -12.54
N GLU A 5 -77.71 36.86 -11.52
CA GLU A 5 -77.62 35.37 -11.43
C GLU A 5 -76.87 34.47 -12.45
N GLY A 6 -76.14 33.47 -11.91
CA GLY A 6 -76.48 32.04 -12.11
C GLY A 6 -75.64 31.13 -13.05
N THR A 7 -75.09 30.06 -12.45
CA THR A 7 -74.98 28.64 -12.93
C THR A 7 -74.03 28.17 -14.05
N ASP A 8 -73.14 27.25 -13.63
CA ASP A 8 -72.93 25.83 -14.05
C ASP A 8 -72.23 25.40 -15.38
N SER A 9 -71.42 24.35 -15.18
CA SER A 9 -70.90 23.24 -16.01
C SER A 9 -70.67 23.37 -17.54
N GLY A 10 -69.54 22.79 -18.01
CA GLY A 10 -69.37 22.41 -19.42
C GLY A 10 -67.94 22.28 -19.94
N THR A 11 -67.44 21.04 -20.00
CA THR A 11 -66.20 20.57 -20.64
C THR A 11 -66.16 20.83 -22.16
N GLN A 12 -65.00 21.21 -22.73
CA GLN A 12 -64.43 20.54 -23.92
C GLN A 12 -62.99 20.93 -24.27
N LEU A 13 -62.32 19.94 -24.86
CA LEU A 13 -60.91 19.74 -25.17
C LEU A 13 -60.37 20.64 -26.30
N PHE A 14 -59.09 21.05 -26.21
CA PHE A 14 -58.17 21.14 -27.35
C PHE A 14 -56.73 20.77 -26.92
N ALA A 15 -56.04 20.08 -27.82
CA ALA A 15 -54.82 19.32 -27.57
C ALA A 15 -53.50 20.07 -27.88
N HIS A 16 -52.44 19.56 -27.22
CA HIS A 16 -50.99 19.54 -27.55
C HIS A 16 -50.21 20.84 -27.82
N SER A 17 -49.19 21.09 -26.99
CA SER A 17 -47.79 20.69 -27.24
C SER A 17 -46.83 21.51 -26.34
N GLY A 18 -45.89 20.88 -25.64
CA GLY A 18 -44.94 21.60 -24.79
C GLY A 18 -44.00 20.75 -23.96
N THR A 19 -43.06 20.08 -24.63
CA THR A 19 -41.69 19.72 -24.17
C THR A 19 -41.50 19.20 -22.72
N MET A 20 -41.36 17.88 -22.59
CA MET A 20 -40.61 17.26 -21.50
C MET A 20 -39.15 17.75 -21.53
N LYS A 21 -38.71 18.44 -20.48
CA LYS A 21 -37.28 18.61 -20.20
C LYS A 21 -36.71 17.24 -19.83
N LYS A 22 -35.87 16.70 -20.72
CA LYS A 22 -35.03 15.52 -20.44
C LYS A 22 -34.08 15.87 -19.30
N THR A 23 -34.35 15.35 -18.11
CA THR A 23 -33.36 15.29 -17.04
C THR A 23 -32.25 14.35 -17.51
N CYS A 24 -31.13 14.93 -17.94
CA CYS A 24 -30.01 14.18 -18.47
C CYS A 24 -29.35 13.39 -17.34
N CYS A 25 -29.04 12.13 -17.62
CA CYS A 25 -28.42 11.12 -16.75
C CYS A 25 -26.97 11.48 -16.30
N ALA A 26 -26.76 12.65 -15.68
CA ALA A 26 -25.46 13.09 -15.23
C ALA A 26 -25.00 12.40 -13.93
N GLY A 27 -25.94 11.88 -13.13
CA GLY A 27 -25.64 11.24 -11.83
C GLY A 27 -24.90 9.90 -11.95
N GLY A 28 -25.24 9.08 -12.95
CA GLY A 28 -24.61 7.75 -13.11
C GLY A 28 -23.15 7.80 -13.57
N VAL A 29 -22.84 8.72 -14.48
CA VAL A 29 -21.49 8.88 -15.05
C VAL A 29 -20.53 9.51 -14.03
N GLN A 30 -20.99 10.52 -13.28
CA GLN A 30 -20.18 11.12 -12.22
C GLN A 30 -19.86 10.14 -11.09
N THR A 31 -20.85 9.34 -10.66
CA THR A 31 -20.65 8.36 -9.58
C THR A 31 -19.69 7.25 -10.01
N LEU A 32 -19.80 6.76 -11.24
CA LEU A 32 -18.90 5.74 -11.79
C LEU A 32 -17.47 6.26 -12.00
N ALA A 33 -17.30 7.50 -12.50
CA ALA A 33 -15.99 8.14 -12.63
C ALA A 33 -15.32 8.37 -11.27
N LEU A 34 -16.09 8.75 -10.25
CA LEU A 34 -15.60 8.91 -8.88
C LEU A 34 -15.18 7.57 -8.26
N LEU A 35 -15.97 6.50 -8.47
CA LEU A 35 -15.64 5.14 -8.06
C LEU A 35 -14.37 4.61 -8.74
N LEU A 36 -14.21 4.86 -10.05
CA LEU A 36 -13.00 4.50 -10.80
C LEU A 36 -11.77 5.29 -10.32
N ALA A 37 -11.91 6.59 -10.05
CA ALA A 37 -10.84 7.42 -9.52
C ALA A 37 -10.42 7.00 -8.10
N LEU A 38 -11.38 6.66 -7.24
CA LEU A 38 -11.12 6.12 -5.89
C LEU A 38 -10.40 4.77 -5.95
N CYS A 39 -10.79 3.89 -6.88
CA CYS A 39 -10.15 2.59 -7.07
C CYS A 39 -8.72 2.73 -7.62
N ALA A 40 -8.48 3.69 -8.51
CA ALA A 40 -7.14 4.02 -9.00
C ALA A 40 -6.25 4.66 -7.93
N ALA A 41 -6.80 5.52 -7.08
CA ALA A 41 -6.09 6.11 -5.95
C ALA A 41 -5.74 5.06 -4.87
N ALA A 42 -6.63 4.09 -4.62
CA ALA A 42 -6.38 2.98 -3.71
C ALA A 42 -5.28 2.03 -4.20
N ARG A 43 -5.08 1.91 -5.53
CA ARG A 43 -4.01 1.10 -6.14
C ARG A 43 -2.64 1.79 -6.15
N ALA A 44 -2.58 3.08 -5.85
CA ALA A 44 -1.36 3.86 -6.01
C ALA A 44 -0.50 3.92 -4.73
N GLN A 45 -0.92 3.29 -3.63
CA GLN A 45 -0.19 3.23 -2.38
C GLN A 45 0.58 1.90 -2.32
N CYS A 46 1.89 1.94 -2.06
CA CYS A 46 2.62 0.71 -1.76
C CYS A 46 2.13 0.10 -0.44
N ASP A 47 1.21 -0.85 -0.53
CA ASP A 47 0.83 -1.68 0.59
C ASP A 47 1.93 -2.73 0.82
N LEU A 48 2.63 -2.65 1.95
CA LEU A 48 3.69 -3.59 2.31
C LEU A 48 3.16 -4.97 2.74
N GLU A 49 1.86 -5.10 3.06
CA GLU A 49 1.29 -6.37 3.49
C GLU A 49 1.52 -7.47 2.45
N GLY A 50 1.98 -8.64 2.90
CA GLY A 50 2.18 -9.82 2.05
C GLY A 50 3.63 -10.28 2.00
N THR A 51 3.95 -11.07 0.97
CA THR A 51 5.25 -11.74 0.82
C THR A 51 6.09 -11.08 -0.25
N TRP A 52 7.36 -10.88 0.07
CA TRP A 52 8.37 -10.25 -0.78
C TRP A 52 9.59 -11.16 -0.91
N ILE A 53 10.26 -11.12 -2.06
CA ILE A 53 11.50 -11.85 -2.35
C ILE A 53 12.57 -10.88 -2.86
N ASN A 54 13.80 -11.00 -2.37
CA ASN A 54 14.94 -10.25 -2.92
C ASN A 54 15.69 -11.02 -4.01
N GLU A 55 16.67 -10.37 -4.63
CA GLU A 55 17.54 -10.95 -5.66
C GLU A 55 18.42 -12.11 -5.16
N LEU A 56 18.54 -12.28 -3.84
CA LEU A 56 19.24 -13.40 -3.20
C LEU A 56 18.29 -14.55 -2.82
N ASN A 57 17.04 -14.52 -3.30
CA ASN A 57 15.95 -15.46 -3.00
C ASN A 57 15.53 -15.52 -1.52
N SER A 58 15.93 -14.54 -0.71
CA SER A 58 15.47 -14.37 0.66
C SER A 58 14.06 -13.79 0.67
N ASN A 59 13.21 -14.31 1.54
CA ASN A 59 11.81 -13.92 1.60
C ASN A 59 11.49 -13.20 2.90
N MET A 60 10.59 -12.22 2.85
CA MET A 60 9.93 -11.68 4.03
C MET A 60 8.42 -11.69 3.87
N THR A 61 7.71 -11.94 4.95
CA THR A 61 6.24 -11.82 5.01
C THR A 61 5.89 -10.77 6.05
N LEU A 62 5.19 -9.73 5.61
CA LEU A 62 4.87 -8.54 6.39
C LEU A 62 3.38 -8.52 6.74
N SER A 63 3.09 -8.15 7.99
CA SER A 63 1.73 -7.82 8.41
C SER A 63 1.29 -6.51 7.76
N LYS A 64 -0.02 -6.29 7.75
CA LYS A 64 -0.58 -4.96 7.50
C LYS A 64 0.05 -3.94 8.45
N ALA A 65 0.37 -2.77 7.92
CA ALA A 65 0.83 -1.65 8.73
C ALA A 65 -0.34 -1.04 9.52
N GLU A 66 -0.06 -0.70 10.77
CA GLU A 66 -0.96 0.06 11.63
C GLU A 66 -1.11 1.52 11.16
N GLY A 67 -2.06 2.26 11.72
CA GLY A 67 -2.31 3.66 11.36
C GLY A 67 -1.14 4.61 11.64
N ASN A 68 -0.21 4.21 12.51
CA ASN A 68 1.04 4.93 12.80
C ASN A 68 2.22 4.47 11.91
N GLY A 69 1.97 3.57 10.96
CA GLY A 69 2.98 3.00 10.06
C GLY A 69 3.76 1.81 10.63
N LEU A 70 3.55 1.41 11.88
CA LEU A 70 4.20 0.22 12.48
C LEU A 70 3.76 -1.04 11.73
N PHE A 71 4.72 -1.90 11.39
CA PHE A 71 4.43 -3.25 10.90
C PHE A 71 5.39 -4.25 11.53
N SER A 72 4.98 -5.52 11.49
CA SER A 72 5.78 -6.65 11.94
C SER A 72 5.84 -7.69 10.84
N GLY A 73 6.66 -8.72 11.03
CA GLY A 73 6.70 -9.82 10.09
C GLY A 73 7.74 -10.86 10.44
N VAL A 74 8.06 -11.67 9.44
CA VAL A 74 9.14 -12.65 9.50
C VAL A 74 10.03 -12.55 8.27
N TYR A 75 11.31 -12.81 8.48
CA TYR A 75 12.34 -12.87 7.46
C TYR A 75 12.93 -14.28 7.39
N ASN A 76 13.05 -14.82 6.19
CA ASN A 76 13.69 -16.09 5.91
C ASN A 76 14.80 -15.88 4.88
N THR A 77 16.03 -15.77 5.35
CA THR A 77 17.20 -15.59 4.48
C THR A 77 17.57 -16.87 3.75
N ARG A 78 18.14 -16.77 2.54
CA ARG A 78 18.76 -17.92 1.85
C ARG A 78 20.28 -17.98 2.03
N VAL A 79 20.86 -16.91 2.53
CA VAL A 79 22.30 -16.76 2.70
C VAL A 79 22.63 -16.44 4.16
N SER A 80 23.72 -17.01 4.64
CA SER A 80 24.24 -16.80 5.99
C SER A 80 25.77 -16.83 5.94
N LEU A 81 26.41 -15.96 6.74
CA LEU A 81 27.85 -15.99 6.96
C LEU A 81 28.26 -17.05 8.01
N MET A 82 27.29 -17.56 8.77
CA MET A 82 27.47 -18.59 9.78
C MET A 82 27.15 -19.96 9.19
N ASN A 83 27.95 -20.97 9.54
CA ASN A 83 27.66 -22.37 9.24
C ASN A 83 26.65 -22.96 10.25
N THR A 84 25.51 -22.28 10.37
CA THR A 84 24.41 -22.63 11.27
C THR A 84 23.14 -22.80 10.45
N THR A 85 22.24 -23.68 10.90
CA THR A 85 20.92 -23.82 10.28
C THR A 85 20.20 -22.48 10.30
N ILE A 86 19.79 -22.00 9.12
CA ILE A 86 18.99 -20.78 8.99
C ILE A 86 17.61 -21.03 9.58
N ILE A 87 17.14 -20.08 10.39
CA ILE A 87 15.82 -20.11 11.03
C ILE A 87 15.10 -18.81 10.72
N THR A 88 13.81 -18.93 10.34
CA THR A 88 12.91 -17.79 10.17
C THR A 88 12.96 -16.87 11.39
N SER A 89 13.27 -15.60 11.16
CA SER A 89 13.58 -14.61 12.19
C SER A 89 12.56 -13.48 12.18
N PRO A 90 12.14 -12.95 13.34
CA PRO A 90 11.15 -11.88 13.41
C PRO A 90 11.72 -10.56 12.90
N LEU A 91 10.86 -9.71 12.36
CA LEU A 91 11.17 -8.34 12.02
C LEU A 91 10.10 -7.37 12.53
N VAL A 92 10.51 -6.12 12.74
CA VAL A 92 9.63 -4.99 13.06
C VAL A 92 10.13 -3.74 12.36
N GLY A 93 9.23 -2.87 11.92
CA GLY A 93 9.57 -1.69 11.17
C GLY A 93 8.47 -0.65 11.09
N TYR A 94 8.76 0.44 10.37
CA TYR A 94 7.83 1.52 10.10
C TYR A 94 7.85 1.89 8.62
N GLN A 95 6.69 2.31 8.12
CA GLN A 95 6.56 2.97 6.82
C GLN A 95 5.96 4.37 6.96
N GLN A 96 6.32 5.27 6.06
CA GLN A 96 5.66 6.57 5.94
C GLN A 96 4.29 6.44 5.27
N SER A 97 3.41 7.42 5.47
CA SER A 97 2.06 7.45 4.86
C SER A 97 2.04 8.24 3.53
N LEU A 98 2.96 7.92 2.63
CA LEU A 98 3.07 8.52 1.28
C LEU A 98 2.84 7.45 0.21
N LYS A 99 2.42 7.85 -0.99
CA LYS A 99 2.17 6.94 -2.13
C LYS A 99 3.32 5.95 -2.39
N GLU A 100 4.54 6.46 -2.37
CA GLU A 100 5.80 5.70 -2.48
C GLU A 100 6.60 5.86 -1.18
N PRO A 101 6.22 5.12 -0.13
CA PRO A 101 6.70 5.37 1.22
C PRO A 101 8.17 4.97 1.37
N THR A 102 8.92 5.76 2.12
CA THR A 102 10.16 5.28 2.72
C THR A 102 9.84 4.30 3.83
N ILE A 103 10.67 3.28 3.95
CA ILE A 103 10.50 2.18 4.89
C ILE A 103 11.78 1.95 5.68
N GLY A 104 11.63 1.43 6.89
CA GLY A 104 12.75 0.90 7.66
C GLY A 104 12.30 -0.25 8.54
N PHE A 105 13.09 -1.32 8.60
CA PHE A 105 12.80 -2.46 9.45
C PHE A 105 14.07 -3.12 9.96
N THR A 106 13.95 -3.83 11.08
CA THR A 106 15.05 -4.55 11.72
C THR A 106 14.69 -6.01 11.89
N VAL A 107 15.60 -6.90 11.51
CA VAL A 107 15.50 -8.35 11.73
C VAL A 107 16.37 -8.73 12.92
N ASN A 108 15.78 -9.44 13.87
CA ASN A 108 16.49 -10.05 14.99
C ASN A 108 16.74 -11.54 14.68
N TRP A 109 17.97 -11.88 14.27
CA TRP A 109 18.30 -13.21 13.78
C TRP A 109 18.23 -14.27 14.89
N LYS A 110 17.34 -15.26 14.77
CA LYS A 110 17.18 -16.32 15.78
C LYS A 110 18.33 -17.34 15.84
N PHE A 111 19.19 -17.36 14.82
CA PHE A 111 20.27 -18.34 14.66
C PHE A 111 21.67 -17.73 14.83
N SER A 112 21.79 -16.44 15.18
CA SER A 112 23.08 -15.78 15.43
C SER A 112 22.91 -14.62 16.41
N GLY A 113 24.01 -14.12 16.98
CA GLY A 113 24.00 -12.90 17.79
C GLY A 113 23.94 -11.59 16.98
N SER A 114 23.63 -11.64 15.69
CA SER A 114 23.64 -10.47 14.82
C SER A 114 22.27 -9.81 14.70
N ILE A 115 22.26 -8.55 14.26
CA ILE A 115 21.05 -7.80 13.88
C ILE A 115 21.29 -7.20 12.50
N THR A 116 20.26 -7.14 11.66
CA THR A 116 20.33 -6.38 10.41
C THR A 116 19.17 -5.41 10.33
N SER A 117 19.46 -4.18 9.92
CA SER A 117 18.44 -3.16 9.65
C SER A 117 18.48 -2.77 8.18
N TRP A 118 17.32 -2.62 7.58
CA TRP A 118 17.12 -2.12 6.22
C TRP A 118 16.46 -0.76 6.28
N VAL A 119 16.85 0.14 5.37
CA VAL A 119 16.15 1.39 5.07
C VAL A 119 16.04 1.52 3.56
N GLY A 120 14.89 1.97 3.07
CA GLY A 120 14.66 2.07 1.64
C GLY A 120 13.39 2.80 1.27
N GLN A 121 12.97 2.61 0.04
CA GLN A 121 11.76 3.20 -0.50
C GLN A 121 11.05 2.21 -1.42
N CYS A 122 9.72 2.24 -1.39
CA CYS A 122 8.90 1.53 -2.36
C CYS A 122 8.65 2.38 -3.60
N PHE A 123 8.71 1.75 -4.77
CA PHE A 123 8.46 2.31 -6.08
C PHE A 123 7.50 1.40 -6.85
N HIS A 124 7.02 1.87 -8.00
CA HIS A 124 6.21 1.07 -8.93
C HIS A 124 6.90 0.92 -10.28
N THR A 125 6.75 -0.24 -10.91
CA THR A 125 7.10 -0.44 -12.32
C THR A 125 6.17 0.40 -13.22
N PRO A 126 6.50 0.61 -14.52
CA PRO A 126 5.57 1.24 -15.45
C PRO A 126 4.20 0.54 -15.55
N GLN A 127 4.15 -0.76 -15.23
CA GLN A 127 2.94 -1.59 -15.19
C GLN A 127 2.14 -1.41 -13.89
N GLY A 128 2.72 -0.75 -12.89
CA GLY A 128 2.11 -0.49 -11.59
C GLY A 128 2.44 -1.52 -10.51
N ASP A 129 3.39 -2.43 -10.75
CA ASP A 129 3.79 -3.44 -9.75
C ASP A 129 4.75 -2.84 -8.72
N PRO A 130 4.52 -3.02 -7.42
CA PRO A 130 5.37 -2.42 -6.39
C PRO A 130 6.68 -3.21 -6.21
N PHE A 131 7.77 -2.49 -5.96
CA PHE A 131 9.07 -3.07 -5.58
C PHE A 131 9.79 -2.17 -4.57
N LEU A 132 10.66 -2.76 -3.74
CA LEU A 132 11.42 -2.04 -2.71
C LEU A 132 12.89 -1.97 -3.11
N VAL A 133 13.48 -0.79 -3.04
CA VAL A 133 14.94 -0.63 -3.12
C VAL A 133 15.44 -0.26 -1.73
N THR A 134 16.34 -1.08 -1.19
CA THR A 134 16.78 -0.96 0.20
C THR A 134 18.30 -1.03 0.33
N THR A 135 18.82 -0.36 1.35
CA THR A 135 20.19 -0.51 1.83
C THR A 135 20.13 -1.10 3.24
N TRP A 136 21.03 -2.03 3.55
CA TRP A 136 21.07 -2.68 4.84
C TRP A 136 22.41 -2.53 5.54
N LEU A 137 22.34 -2.57 6.87
CA LEU A 137 23.49 -2.69 7.75
C LEU A 137 23.35 -3.95 8.59
N LEU A 138 24.27 -4.90 8.43
CA LEU A 138 24.38 -6.09 9.27
C LEU A 138 25.42 -5.84 10.36
N ARG A 139 24.98 -5.90 11.61
CA ARG A 139 25.83 -5.79 12.79
C ARG A 139 26.10 -7.17 13.38
N SER A 140 27.34 -7.64 13.27
CA SER A 140 27.82 -8.82 13.98
C SER A 140 28.05 -8.52 15.47
N GLN A 141 27.76 -9.49 16.33
CA GLN A 141 28.25 -9.47 17.71
C GLN A 141 29.76 -9.66 17.73
N VAL A 142 30.46 -8.89 18.56
CA VAL A 142 31.88 -9.03 18.83
C VAL A 142 32.11 -9.17 20.33
N GLY A 143 33.16 -9.91 20.71
CA GLY A 143 33.47 -10.15 22.12
C GLY A 143 34.12 -8.97 22.82
N LYS A 144 34.73 -8.05 22.07
CA LYS A 144 35.47 -6.90 22.59
C LYS A 144 35.22 -5.64 21.77
N VAL A 145 35.39 -4.47 22.41
CA VAL A 145 35.10 -3.18 21.77
C VAL A 145 36.08 -2.88 20.64
N GLU A 146 37.34 -3.29 20.78
CA GLU A 146 38.40 -3.13 19.78
C GLU A 146 38.11 -3.85 18.47
N ASP A 147 37.24 -4.87 18.45
CA ASP A 147 36.86 -5.60 17.24
C ASP A 147 35.70 -4.90 16.49
N THR A 148 35.11 -3.86 17.08
CA THR A 148 33.93 -3.14 16.55
C THR A 148 34.13 -2.63 15.14
N TRP A 149 35.35 -2.23 14.77
CA TRP A 149 35.64 -1.67 13.44
C TRP A 149 35.36 -2.66 12.29
N THR A 150 35.37 -3.98 12.54
CA THR A 150 35.09 -5.02 11.53
C THR A 150 33.64 -5.49 11.50
N SER A 151 32.83 -5.04 12.45
CA SER A 151 31.59 -5.75 12.82
C SER A 151 30.32 -5.24 12.11
N THR A 152 30.44 -4.19 11.29
CA THR A 152 29.32 -3.68 10.50
C THR A 152 29.58 -3.91 9.01
N ARG A 153 28.67 -4.62 8.36
CA ARG A 153 28.65 -4.79 6.89
C ARG A 153 27.51 -3.99 6.31
N VAL A 154 27.67 -3.55 5.05
CA VAL A 154 26.68 -2.80 4.30
C VAL A 154 26.41 -3.50 2.97
N GLY A 155 25.18 -3.41 2.50
CA GLY A 155 24.80 -3.87 1.16
C GLY A 155 23.45 -3.29 0.74
N GLN A 156 22.96 -3.75 -0.40
CA GLN A 156 21.64 -3.42 -0.91
C GLN A 156 20.85 -4.70 -1.17
N ASP A 157 19.54 -4.58 -1.14
CA ASP A 157 18.60 -5.62 -1.58
C ASP A 157 17.46 -4.93 -2.35
N VAL A 158 16.99 -5.57 -3.42
CA VAL A 158 15.80 -5.16 -4.16
C VAL A 158 14.72 -6.22 -4.00
N PHE A 159 13.61 -5.87 -3.37
CA PHE A 159 12.51 -6.79 -3.12
C PHE A 159 11.36 -6.62 -4.11
N PHE A 160 10.84 -7.75 -4.58
CA PHE A 160 9.65 -7.83 -5.43
C PHE A 160 8.56 -8.61 -4.71
N ARG A 161 7.31 -8.28 -4.99
CA ARG A 161 6.16 -8.97 -4.42
C ARG A 161 6.01 -10.36 -5.05
N ILE A 162 5.75 -11.38 -4.22
CA ILE A 162 5.34 -12.70 -4.70
C ILE A 162 3.82 -12.73 -4.66
N MET A 163 3.20 -13.02 -5.82
CA MET A 163 1.76 -13.22 -5.96
C MET A 163 1.29 -14.51 -5.29
#